data_AF-A0A1R3WY62-F1
#
_entry.id   AF-A0A1R3WY62-F1
#
_cell.length_a   1.000
_cell.length_b   1.000
_cell.length_c   1.000
_cell.angle_alpha   90.00
_cell.angle_beta   90.00
_cell.angle_gamma   90.00
#
_symmetry.space_group_name_H-M   'P 1'
#
loop_
_entity.id
_entity.type
_entity.pdbx_description
1 polymer ?
#
loop_
_entity_poly.entity_id
_entity_poly.type
_entity_poly.pdbx_seq_one_letter_code
_entity_poly.pdbx_strand_id
1 'polypeptide(L)'
;MNVVNVFVDDSGMHGNPLGIVWASPATHRHEQEIAADLGFSETIFIDAIDGRSARARIFTPARELPFAGHPTVGLAAWLHRNGDEVEALDVPAGRVRVRVDGERVFVTALAEWAPDFELDRLDSPGEVAAVDPDAYGLGMHYVWAWSDEASGAVRARMFAPELGIREDQATGSAAVRLSAELGRDLDITQGEGSRLQTHVRYLGQQVEVGGLVSPARITELR
;
A
#
# COMPACT_ATOMS: atom_id res chain seq x y z
N MET A 1 -9.74 -0.55 -17.37
CA MET A 1 -9.23 -0.81 -16.01
C MET A 1 -10.01 -0.01 -14.99
N ASN A 2 -9.92 -0.39 -13.71
CA ASN A 2 -10.43 0.39 -12.59
C ASN A 2 -9.27 1.07 -11.88
N VAL A 3 -9.48 2.27 -11.36
CA VAL A 3 -8.49 2.98 -10.55
C VAL A 3 -9.14 3.42 -9.25
N VAL A 4 -8.49 3.09 -8.14
CA VAL A 4 -8.87 3.56 -6.79
C VAL A 4 -7.72 4.34 -6.18
N ASN A 5 -8.00 5.23 -5.25
CA ASN A 5 -6.98 5.80 -4.37
C ASN A 5 -7.05 5.05 -3.02
N VAL A 6 -5.94 4.47 -2.60
CA VAL A 6 -5.84 3.66 -1.37
C VAL A 6 -5.30 4.53 -0.24
N PHE A 7 -5.83 4.38 0.97
CA PHE A 7 -5.47 5.18 2.15
C PHE A 7 -5.84 6.65 2.01
N VAL A 8 -7.04 6.90 1.51
CA VAL A 8 -7.64 8.25 1.54
C VAL A 8 -7.90 8.67 2.99
N ASP A 9 -7.94 9.97 3.23
CA ASP A 9 -8.36 10.49 4.53
C ASP A 9 -9.88 10.35 4.75
N ASP A 10 -10.36 10.78 5.91
CA ASP A 10 -11.78 10.67 6.28
C ASP A 10 -12.72 11.54 5.40
N SER A 11 -12.16 12.47 4.61
CA SER A 11 -12.91 13.25 3.62
C SER A 11 -12.89 12.62 2.22
N GLY A 12 -12.18 11.50 2.05
CA GLY A 12 -11.99 10.82 0.77
C GLY A 12 -10.92 11.46 -0.12
N MET A 13 -10.12 12.38 0.42
CA MET A 13 -9.04 13.06 -0.29
C MET A 13 -7.71 12.29 -0.15
N HIS A 14 -6.70 12.70 -0.91
CA HIS A 14 -5.37 12.07 -0.94
C HIS A 14 -5.44 10.61 -1.45
N GLY A 15 -4.65 9.72 -0.84
CA GLY A 15 -4.54 8.32 -1.20
C GLY A 15 -3.55 8.06 -2.35
N ASN A 16 -2.99 6.85 -2.37
CA ASN A 16 -2.09 6.40 -3.42
C ASN A 16 -2.90 5.74 -4.56
N PRO A 17 -2.83 6.22 -5.82
CA PRO A 17 -3.57 5.63 -6.92
C PRO A 17 -3.07 4.21 -7.25
N LEU A 18 -4.02 3.28 -7.40
CA LEU A 18 -3.79 1.90 -7.76
C LEU A 18 -4.56 1.55 -9.03
N GLY A 19 -3.85 1.06 -10.05
CA GLY A 19 -4.47 0.42 -11.22
C GLY A 19 -4.92 -1.01 -10.90
N ILE A 20 -6.17 -1.34 -11.19
CA ILE A 20 -6.73 -2.69 -11.04
C ILE A 20 -7.16 -3.21 -12.41
N VAL A 21 -6.55 -4.33 -12.82
CA VAL A 21 -6.71 -4.92 -14.14
C VAL A 21 -7.11 -6.38 -14.01
N TRP A 22 -8.08 -6.83 -14.81
CA TRP A 22 -8.36 -8.26 -14.95
C TRP A 22 -7.33 -8.89 -15.87
N ALA A 23 -6.69 -9.97 -15.42
CA ALA A 23 -5.83 -10.76 -16.27
C ALA A 23 -6.68 -11.40 -17.39
N SER A 24 -6.17 -11.35 -18.61
CA SER A 24 -6.84 -11.88 -19.79
C SER A 24 -5.79 -12.29 -20.84
N PRO A 25 -6.19 -12.99 -21.91
CA PRO A 25 -5.27 -13.26 -23.03
C PRO A 25 -4.62 -11.99 -23.61
N ALA A 26 -5.27 -10.83 -23.50
CA ALA A 26 -4.74 -9.55 -23.99
C ALA A 26 -3.68 -8.93 -23.06
N THR A 27 -3.68 -9.27 -21.77
CA THR A 27 -2.70 -8.75 -20.79
C THR A 27 -1.58 -9.75 -20.51
N HIS A 28 -1.78 -11.02 -20.83
CA HIS A 28 -0.83 -12.09 -20.53
C HIS A 28 0.51 -11.87 -21.23
N ARG A 29 1.60 -11.86 -20.44
CA ARG A 29 2.97 -11.49 -20.83
C ARG A 29 3.19 -10.00 -21.16
N HIS A 30 2.18 -9.17 -20.95
CA HIS A 30 2.26 -7.72 -21.16
C HIS A 30 2.01 -6.96 -19.85
N GLU A 31 1.88 -7.66 -18.71
CA GLU A 31 1.54 -7.04 -17.42
C GLU A 31 2.58 -5.99 -17.00
N GLN A 32 3.87 -6.27 -17.23
CA GLN A 32 4.95 -5.33 -16.93
C GLN A 32 4.93 -4.08 -17.82
N GLU A 33 4.66 -4.26 -19.12
CA GLU A 33 4.56 -3.17 -20.09
C GLU A 33 3.36 -2.28 -19.75
N ILE A 34 2.21 -2.91 -19.47
CA ILE A 34 0.99 -2.21 -19.02
C ILE A 34 1.28 -1.42 -17.73
N ALA A 35 1.92 -2.03 -16.73
CA ALA A 35 2.22 -1.32 -15.48
C ALA A 35 3.14 -0.11 -15.72
N ALA A 36 4.13 -0.24 -16.63
CA ALA A 36 5.01 0.86 -17.01
C ALA A 36 4.26 1.99 -17.74
N ASP A 37 3.40 1.64 -18.70
CA ASP A 37 2.62 2.59 -19.50
C ASP A 37 1.57 3.34 -18.67
N LEU A 38 0.99 2.68 -17.67
CA LEU A 38 0.02 3.29 -16.76
C LEU A 38 0.67 4.31 -15.81
N GLY A 39 1.93 4.11 -15.43
CA GLY A 39 2.69 5.05 -14.63
C GLY A 39 2.21 5.25 -13.18
N PHE A 40 1.36 4.36 -12.67
CA PHE A 40 1.05 4.31 -11.23
C PHE A 40 2.22 3.71 -10.45
N SER A 41 2.29 3.97 -9.13
CA SER A 41 3.29 3.32 -8.26
C SER A 41 3.20 1.80 -8.40
N GLU A 42 1.97 1.27 -8.39
CA GLU A 42 1.69 -0.14 -8.64
C GLU A 42 0.41 -0.35 -9.47
N THR A 43 0.39 -1.46 -10.21
CA THR A 43 -0.79 -2.03 -10.87
C THR A 43 -0.97 -3.46 -10.38
N ILE A 44 -2.19 -3.82 -9.97
CA ILE A 44 -2.55 -5.17 -9.53
C ILE A 44 -3.42 -5.87 -10.58
N PHE A 45 -3.02 -7.09 -10.94
CA PHE A 45 -3.70 -7.94 -11.90
C PHE A 45 -4.44 -9.04 -11.17
N ILE A 46 -5.75 -9.16 -11.43
CA ILE A 46 -6.60 -10.21 -10.87
C ILE A 46 -6.54 -11.41 -11.80
N ASP A 47 -5.96 -12.51 -11.33
CA ASP A 47 -5.85 -13.76 -12.10
C ASP A 47 -7.11 -14.62 -11.98
N ALA A 48 -7.72 -14.68 -10.79
CA ALA A 48 -8.93 -15.45 -10.54
C ALA A 48 -9.64 -15.01 -9.24
N ILE A 49 -10.94 -15.29 -9.15
CA ILE A 49 -11.70 -15.29 -7.89
C ILE A 49 -12.26 -16.69 -7.69
N ASP A 50 -11.91 -17.30 -6.56
CA ASP A 50 -12.25 -18.67 -6.18
C ASP A 50 -12.98 -18.65 -4.82
N GLY A 51 -14.31 -18.56 -4.85
CA GLY A 51 -15.13 -18.48 -3.65
C GLY A 51 -14.85 -17.20 -2.85
N ARG A 52 -14.33 -17.34 -1.62
CA ARG A 52 -13.97 -16.20 -0.74
C ARG A 52 -12.48 -15.85 -0.81
N SER A 53 -11.83 -16.10 -1.94
CA SER A 53 -10.42 -15.75 -2.16
C SER A 53 -10.20 -15.27 -3.57
N ALA A 54 -9.26 -14.35 -3.76
CA ALA A 54 -8.83 -13.92 -5.09
C ALA A 54 -7.32 -14.10 -5.25
N ARG A 55 -6.88 -14.45 -6.45
CA ARG A 55 -5.46 -14.59 -6.80
C ARG A 55 -5.04 -13.38 -7.61
N ALA A 56 -3.91 -12.78 -7.24
CA ALA A 56 -3.46 -11.56 -7.90
C ALA A 56 -1.93 -11.43 -7.94
N ARG A 57 -1.43 -10.70 -8.94
CA ARG A 57 -0.03 -10.32 -9.11
C ARG A 57 0.13 -8.80 -9.12
N ILE A 58 1.26 -8.31 -8.61
CA ILE A 58 1.49 -6.88 -8.37
C ILE A 58 2.71 -6.45 -9.16
N PHE A 59 2.59 -5.38 -9.94
CA PHE A 59 3.67 -4.85 -10.76
C PHE A 59 3.89 -3.38 -10.44
N THR A 60 5.14 -2.99 -10.18
CA THR A 60 5.57 -1.60 -10.38
C THR A 60 5.87 -1.37 -11.86
N PRO A 61 6.14 -0.13 -12.29
CA PRO A 61 6.65 0.14 -13.64
C PRO A 61 7.93 -0.63 -14.01
N ALA A 62 8.70 -1.09 -13.02
CA ALA A 62 10.00 -1.71 -13.23
C ALA A 62 10.04 -3.24 -13.03
N ARG A 63 9.19 -3.80 -12.16
CA ARG A 63 9.22 -5.24 -11.84
C ARG A 63 7.92 -5.74 -11.20
N GLU A 64 7.73 -7.06 -11.20
CA GLU A 64 6.78 -7.73 -10.33
C GLU A 64 7.24 -7.68 -8.85
N LEU A 65 6.30 -7.46 -7.94
CA LEU A 65 6.51 -7.54 -6.50
C LEU A 65 5.84 -8.77 -5.92
N PRO A 66 6.50 -9.48 -4.97
CA PRO A 66 5.87 -10.62 -4.33
C PRO A 66 4.74 -10.19 -3.38
N PHE A 67 4.82 -9.00 -2.81
CA PHE A 67 3.81 -8.38 -1.96
C PHE A 67 3.95 -6.85 -1.96
N ALA A 68 2.82 -6.17 -1.84
CA ALA A 68 2.76 -4.76 -1.45
C ALA A 68 1.46 -4.49 -0.67
N GLY A 69 1.55 -3.65 0.36
CA GLY A 69 0.42 -3.37 1.26
C GLY A 69 -0.70 -2.57 0.58
N HIS A 70 -0.37 -1.46 -0.06
CA HIS A 70 -1.39 -0.62 -0.70
C HIS A 70 -2.18 -1.35 -1.81
N PRO A 71 -1.55 -2.16 -2.70
CA PRO A 71 -2.27 -2.83 -3.77
C PRO A 71 -3.24 -3.89 -3.25
N THR A 72 -2.85 -4.61 -2.19
CA THR A 72 -3.69 -5.65 -1.58
C THR A 72 -4.88 -5.06 -0.82
N VAL A 73 -4.71 -3.95 -0.09
CA VAL A 73 -5.84 -3.21 0.51
C VAL A 73 -6.79 -2.68 -0.56
N GLY A 74 -6.25 -2.04 -1.61
CA GLY A 74 -7.04 -1.46 -2.69
C GLY A 74 -7.86 -2.49 -3.46
N LEU A 75 -7.25 -3.63 -3.82
CA LEU A 75 -7.98 -4.72 -4.48
C LEU A 75 -9.06 -5.31 -3.59
N ALA A 76 -8.75 -5.62 -2.32
CA ALA A 76 -9.75 -6.17 -1.40
C ALA A 76 -10.94 -5.22 -1.23
N ALA A 77 -10.70 -3.92 -1.05
CA ALA A 77 -11.77 -2.92 -0.93
C ALA A 77 -12.59 -2.79 -2.21
N TRP A 78 -11.94 -2.84 -3.37
CA TRP A 78 -12.64 -2.81 -4.65
C TRP A 78 -13.52 -4.04 -4.84
N LEU A 79 -13.02 -5.24 -4.56
CA LEU A 79 -13.78 -6.50 -4.66
C LEU A 79 -15.02 -6.49 -3.76
N HIS A 80 -14.85 -6.16 -2.47
CA HIS A 80 -15.97 -6.07 -1.52
C HIS A 80 -17.06 -5.10 -1.99
N ARG A 81 -16.67 -3.93 -2.54
CA ARG A 81 -17.63 -2.96 -3.08
C ARG A 81 -18.38 -3.44 -4.33
N ASN A 82 -17.82 -4.41 -5.06
CA ASN A 82 -18.46 -5.02 -6.22
C ASN A 82 -19.22 -6.31 -5.87
N GLY A 83 -19.32 -6.66 -4.59
CA GLY A 83 -20.07 -7.81 -4.09
C GLY A 83 -19.25 -9.08 -3.88
N ASP A 84 -17.93 -9.04 -4.13
CA ASP A 84 -17.03 -10.16 -3.87
C ASP A 84 -16.47 -10.07 -2.43
N GLU A 85 -17.11 -10.80 -1.51
CA GLU A 85 -16.75 -10.84 -0.07
C GLU A 85 -15.50 -11.70 0.19
N VAL A 86 -14.35 -11.30 -0.37
CA VAL A 86 -13.09 -12.03 -0.22
C VAL A 86 -12.56 -11.96 1.22
N GLU A 87 -12.20 -13.12 1.78
CA GLU A 87 -11.57 -13.25 3.10
C GLU A 87 -10.04 -13.33 2.98
N ALA A 88 -9.52 -13.52 1.76
CA ALA A 88 -8.08 -13.59 1.49
C ALA A 88 -7.71 -13.21 0.05
N LEU A 89 -6.48 -12.75 -0.12
CA LEU A 89 -5.80 -12.61 -1.40
C LEU A 89 -4.60 -13.54 -1.44
N ASP A 90 -4.47 -14.36 -2.48
CA ASP A 90 -3.29 -15.17 -2.74
C ASP A 90 -2.38 -14.39 -3.71
N VAL A 91 -1.27 -13.84 -3.19
CA VAL A 91 -0.23 -13.12 -3.94
C VAL A 91 1.06 -13.93 -3.97
N PRO A 92 2.09 -13.59 -4.79
CA PRO A 92 3.27 -14.44 -4.91
C PRO A 92 4.04 -14.68 -3.59
N ALA A 93 4.01 -13.73 -2.65
CA ALA A 93 4.60 -13.92 -1.31
C ALA A 93 3.84 -14.94 -0.44
N GLY A 94 2.53 -15.12 -0.69
CA GLY A 94 1.66 -16.00 0.08
C GLY A 94 0.25 -15.47 0.26
N ARG A 95 -0.49 -16.12 1.15
CA ARG A 95 -1.89 -15.78 1.44
C ARG A 95 -1.98 -14.62 2.43
N VAL A 96 -2.57 -13.53 1.96
CA VAL A 96 -2.87 -12.31 2.72
C VAL A 96 -4.31 -12.41 3.24
N ARG A 97 -4.53 -12.31 4.55
CA ARG A 97 -5.90 -12.32 5.13
C ARG A 97 -6.53 -10.94 5.00
N VAL A 98 -7.80 -10.89 4.60
CA VAL A 98 -8.58 -9.65 4.49
C VAL A 98 -9.53 -9.54 5.68
N ARG A 99 -9.62 -8.35 6.26
CA ARG A 99 -10.63 -7.99 7.25
C ARG A 99 -11.29 -6.68 6.83
N VAL A 100 -12.62 -6.65 6.88
CA VAL A 100 -13.42 -5.45 6.66
C VAL A 100 -14.01 -5.01 7.99
N ASP A 101 -13.95 -3.71 8.26
CA ASP A 101 -14.43 -3.08 9.50
C ASP A 101 -15.10 -1.74 9.16
N GLY A 102 -16.43 -1.78 9.07
CA GLY A 102 -17.19 -0.68 8.47
C GLY A 102 -16.73 -0.42 7.04
N GLU A 103 -16.25 0.78 6.77
CA GLU A 103 -15.73 1.19 5.46
C GLU A 103 -14.23 0.93 5.27
N ARG A 104 -13.53 0.54 6.34
CA ARG A 104 -12.08 0.32 6.31
C ARG A 104 -11.78 -1.13 5.94
N VAL A 105 -10.76 -1.30 5.12
CA VAL A 105 -10.26 -2.61 4.72
C VAL A 105 -8.84 -2.78 5.17
N PHE A 106 -8.57 -3.93 5.76
CA PHE A 106 -7.30 -4.31 6.33
C PHE A 106 -6.80 -5.60 5.70
N VAL A 107 -5.49 -5.70 5.55
CA VAL A 107 -4.80 -6.90 5.09
C VAL A 107 -3.72 -7.28 6.09
N THR A 108 -3.60 -8.58 6.41
CA THR A 108 -2.52 -9.08 7.26
C THR A 108 -1.40 -9.67 6.42
N ALA A 109 -0.18 -9.17 6.63
CA ALA A 109 1.02 -9.63 5.95
C ALA A 109 2.15 -9.93 6.96
N LEU A 110 3.12 -10.75 6.54
CA LEU A 110 4.35 -10.93 7.30
C LEU A 110 5.26 -9.71 7.11
N ALA A 111 5.88 -9.24 8.20
CA ALA A 111 6.77 -8.08 8.14
C ALA A 111 8.01 -8.31 7.26
N GLU A 112 8.41 -9.57 7.06
CA GLU A 112 9.51 -9.97 6.17
C GLU A 112 9.15 -9.94 4.67
N TRP A 113 7.85 -9.83 4.33
CA TRP A 113 7.43 -9.70 2.93
C TRP A 113 7.59 -8.28 2.39
N ALA A 114 7.63 -7.29 3.29
CA ALA A 114 7.87 -5.92 2.90
C ALA A 114 9.34 -5.74 2.47
N PRO A 115 9.62 -4.86 1.49
CA PRO A 115 10.99 -4.47 1.15
C PRO A 115 11.78 -3.98 2.37
N ASP A 116 13.09 -3.96 2.24
CA ASP A 116 13.95 -3.28 3.20
C ASP A 116 13.77 -1.76 3.03
N PHE A 117 13.51 -1.08 4.15
CA PHE A 117 13.41 0.39 4.23
C PHE A 117 14.40 0.90 5.26
N GLU A 118 15.02 2.04 4.96
CA GLU A 118 15.70 2.86 5.96
C GLU A 118 14.63 3.64 6.73
N LEU A 119 14.48 3.35 8.03
CA LEU A 119 13.46 3.95 8.89
C LEU A 119 14.05 5.16 9.64
N ASP A 120 13.98 6.33 9.01
CA ASP A 120 14.63 7.54 9.49
C ASP A 120 13.71 8.30 10.45
N ARG A 121 13.95 8.15 11.76
CA ARG A 121 13.23 8.91 12.78
C ARG A 121 13.77 10.34 12.91
N LEU A 122 12.89 11.33 12.80
CA LEU A 122 13.16 12.75 13.08
C LEU A 122 12.52 13.21 14.39
N ASP A 123 12.85 14.43 14.82
CA ASP A 123 12.43 14.94 16.13
C ASP A 123 10.98 15.46 16.13
N SER A 124 10.48 15.91 14.97
CA SER A 124 9.12 16.46 14.89
C SER A 124 8.44 16.25 13.54
N PRO A 125 7.09 16.26 13.50
CA PRO A 125 6.34 16.27 12.24
C PRO A 125 6.69 17.43 11.31
N GLY A 126 7.10 18.57 11.88
CA GLY A 126 7.54 19.75 11.13
C GLY A 126 8.84 19.51 10.38
N GLU A 127 9.78 18.77 10.98
CA GLU A 127 11.01 18.36 10.30
C GLU A 127 10.73 17.37 9.17
N VAL A 128 9.86 16.37 9.40
CA VAL A 128 9.42 15.45 8.34
C VAL A 128 8.82 16.21 7.15
N ALA A 129 7.96 17.20 7.42
CA ALA A 129 7.38 18.04 6.37
C ALA A 129 8.43 18.91 5.63
N ALA A 130 9.49 19.32 6.31
CA ALA A 130 10.55 20.17 5.76
C ALA A 130 11.64 19.40 4.99
N VAL A 131 11.63 18.06 5.04
CA VAL A 131 12.59 17.23 4.30
C VAL A 131 12.54 17.55 2.81
N ASP A 132 13.71 17.77 2.21
CA ASP A 132 13.86 17.84 0.76
C ASP A 132 13.93 16.42 0.18
N PRO A 133 12.96 15.98 -0.67
CA PRO A 133 13.01 14.68 -1.31
C PRO A 133 14.29 14.46 -2.12
N ASP A 134 14.87 15.53 -2.67
CA ASP A 134 16.04 15.46 -3.54
C ASP A 134 17.36 15.30 -2.74
N ALA A 135 17.27 15.32 -1.39
CA ALA A 135 18.38 14.98 -0.51
C ALA A 135 18.67 13.46 -0.44
N TYR A 136 17.73 12.63 -0.90
CA TYR A 136 17.88 11.18 -0.96
C TYR A 136 18.28 10.74 -2.36
N GLY A 137 19.38 9.99 -2.47
CA GLY A 137 19.95 9.56 -3.76
C GLY A 137 19.95 8.07 -4.01
N LEU A 138 19.83 7.24 -2.97
CA LEU A 138 19.88 5.77 -3.03
C LEU A 138 18.88 5.19 -2.03
N GLY A 139 18.46 3.93 -2.19
CA GLY A 139 17.66 3.24 -1.19
C GLY A 139 16.18 3.65 -1.14
N MET A 140 15.48 3.10 -0.15
CA MET A 140 14.07 3.35 0.13
C MET A 140 13.94 3.92 1.54
N HIS A 141 13.71 5.22 1.64
CA HIS A 141 13.69 5.95 2.90
C HIS A 141 12.27 6.16 3.38
N TYR A 142 11.98 5.77 4.61
CA TYR A 142 10.73 6.04 5.30
C TYR A 142 11.01 6.97 6.47
N VAL A 143 10.84 8.26 6.21
CA VAL A 143 11.17 9.32 7.17
C VAL A 143 9.95 9.62 8.01
N TRP A 144 10.08 9.60 9.33
CA TRP A 144 8.93 9.68 10.22
C TRP A 144 9.23 10.37 11.54
N ALA A 145 8.18 10.88 12.17
CA ALA A 145 8.23 11.41 13.53
C ALA A 145 6.92 11.15 14.25
N TRP A 146 7.00 11.03 15.57
CA TRP A 146 5.80 11.01 16.41
C TRP A 146 5.06 12.34 16.30
N SER A 147 3.79 12.29 15.92
CA SER A 147 2.85 13.40 16.12
C SER A 147 2.24 13.35 17.51
N ASP A 148 1.99 12.13 18.00
CA ASP A 148 1.67 11.82 19.39
C ASP A 148 2.07 10.38 19.70
N GLU A 149 3.16 10.20 20.45
CA GLU A 149 3.70 8.89 20.79
C GLU A 149 2.77 8.09 21.73
N ALA A 150 1.94 8.77 22.54
CA ALA A 150 1.05 8.09 23.47
C ALA A 150 -0.06 7.34 22.71
N SER A 151 -0.66 7.99 21.70
CA SER A 151 -1.68 7.37 20.84
C SER A 151 -1.11 6.53 19.70
N GLY A 152 0.20 6.60 19.44
CA GLY A 152 0.83 5.92 18.30
C GLY A 152 0.65 6.67 16.98
N ALA A 153 0.35 7.98 17.03
CA ALA A 153 0.17 8.81 15.86
C ALA A 153 1.51 9.24 15.24
N VAL A 154 1.69 8.97 13.95
CA VAL A 154 2.93 9.21 13.21
C VAL A 154 2.68 10.13 12.02
N ARG A 155 3.61 11.03 11.75
CA ARG A 155 3.76 11.73 10.47
C ARG A 155 4.89 11.07 9.70
N ALA A 156 4.66 10.65 8.46
CA ALA A 156 5.66 9.97 7.64
C ALA A 156 5.71 10.45 6.19
N ARG A 157 6.85 10.29 5.53
CA ARG A 157 7.03 10.45 4.07
C ARG A 157 7.92 9.33 3.56
N MET A 158 7.77 8.98 2.29
CA MET A 158 8.53 7.87 1.68
C MET A 158 9.18 8.32 0.38
N PHE A 159 10.46 8.01 0.23
CA PHE A 159 11.26 8.37 -0.95
C PHE A 159 11.97 7.11 -1.48
N ALA A 160 11.93 6.88 -2.79
CA ALA A 160 12.60 5.75 -3.43
C ALA A 160 13.12 6.15 -4.84
N PRO A 161 14.13 7.03 -4.91
CA PRO A 161 14.62 7.60 -6.17
C PRO A 161 15.14 6.54 -7.16
N GLU A 162 15.74 5.44 -6.67
CA GLU A 162 16.20 4.33 -7.54
C GLU A 162 15.05 3.60 -8.24
N LEU A 163 13.83 3.71 -7.73
CA LEU A 163 12.61 3.19 -8.34
C LEU A 163 11.89 4.25 -9.19
N GLY A 164 12.49 5.44 -9.37
CA GLY A 164 11.86 6.58 -10.05
C GLY A 164 10.78 7.27 -9.22
N ILE A 165 10.67 6.94 -7.92
CA ILE A 165 9.65 7.47 -7.03
C ILE A 165 10.28 8.60 -6.23
N ARG A 166 10.02 9.84 -6.65
CA ARG A 166 10.48 11.02 -5.92
C ARG A 166 9.87 11.08 -4.52
N GLU A 167 8.56 10.84 -4.41
CA GLU A 167 7.84 10.70 -3.16
C GLU A 167 6.60 9.83 -3.36
N ASP A 168 6.37 8.87 -2.46
CA ASP A 168 5.18 8.02 -2.47
C ASP A 168 4.13 8.52 -1.49
N GLN A 169 2.89 8.66 -1.97
CA GLN A 169 1.80 9.26 -1.20
C GLN A 169 1.36 8.38 -0.02
N ALA A 170 1.37 7.05 -0.16
CA ALA A 170 1.01 6.12 0.91
C ALA A 170 1.65 4.74 0.70
N THR A 171 2.55 4.34 1.60
CA THR A 171 3.38 3.15 1.47
C THR A 171 3.04 2.13 2.56
N GLY A 172 2.05 1.28 2.29
CA GLY A 172 1.57 0.29 3.27
C GLY A 172 2.64 -0.71 3.73
N SER A 173 3.60 -1.08 2.87
CA SER A 173 4.71 -1.98 3.24
C SER A 173 5.70 -1.33 4.21
N ALA A 174 5.99 -0.04 4.05
CA ALA A 174 6.82 0.70 5.00
C ALA A 174 6.13 0.86 6.36
N ALA A 175 4.81 1.14 6.35
CA ALA A 175 4.00 1.16 7.56
C ALA A 175 4.03 -0.19 8.31
N VAL A 176 3.96 -1.31 7.59
CA VAL A 176 4.13 -2.66 8.15
C VAL A 176 5.50 -2.82 8.81
N ARG A 177 6.58 -2.42 8.14
CA ARG A 177 7.95 -2.49 8.70
C ARG A 177 8.11 -1.64 9.96
N LEU A 178 7.65 -0.39 9.92
CA LEU A 178 7.74 0.52 11.06
C LEU A 178 6.98 0.00 12.28
N SER A 179 5.78 -0.53 12.07
CA SER A 179 4.95 -1.09 13.17
C SER A 179 5.58 -2.33 13.78
N ALA A 180 6.18 -3.18 12.94
CA ALA A 180 6.90 -4.37 13.40
C ALA A 180 8.16 -3.98 14.21
N GLU A 181 8.94 -3.00 13.75
CA GLU A 181 10.13 -2.50 14.43
C GLU A 181 9.79 -1.88 15.80
N LEU A 182 8.74 -1.06 15.85
CA LEU A 182 8.28 -0.43 17.08
C LEU A 182 7.48 -1.37 18.00
N GLY A 183 7.06 -2.54 17.49
CA GLY A 183 6.27 -3.52 18.23
C GLY A 183 4.90 -3.02 18.69
N ARG A 184 4.30 -2.05 17.99
CA ARG A 184 3.03 -1.44 18.37
C ARG A 184 2.17 -0.99 17.19
N ASP A 185 0.88 -0.84 17.45
CA ASP A 185 -0.10 -0.27 16.53
C ASP A 185 0.21 1.21 16.25
N LEU A 186 0.02 1.64 15.01
CA LEU A 186 0.24 3.02 14.56
C LEU A 186 -0.95 3.58 13.78
N ASP A 187 -1.18 4.87 13.95
CA ASP A 187 -2.07 5.70 13.13
C ASP A 187 -1.23 6.72 12.36
N ILE A 188 -1.11 6.52 11.05
CA ILE A 188 -0.08 7.16 10.23
C ILE A 188 -0.71 8.16 9.27
N THR A 189 -0.21 9.39 9.31
CA THR A 189 -0.42 10.39 8.25
C THR A 189 0.79 10.40 7.32
N GLN A 190 0.62 9.94 6.07
CA GLN A 190 1.68 9.91 5.07
C GLN A 190 1.47 10.91 3.93
N GLY A 191 2.58 11.39 3.33
CA GLY A 191 2.55 12.20 2.11
C GLY A 191 1.79 13.51 2.34
N GLU A 192 0.90 13.87 1.44
CA GLU A 192 0.06 15.06 1.58
C GLU A 192 -1.08 14.94 2.63
N GLY A 193 -1.36 13.72 3.14
CA GLY A 193 -2.47 13.54 4.09
C GLY A 193 -3.11 12.15 4.11
N SER A 194 -2.53 11.17 3.42
CA SER A 194 -3.04 9.80 3.42
C SER A 194 -3.04 9.18 4.81
N ARG A 195 -4.07 8.40 5.12
CA ARG A 195 -4.30 7.79 6.44
C ARG A 195 -4.19 6.27 6.39
N LEU A 196 -3.20 5.74 7.10
CA LEU A 196 -2.98 4.30 7.25
C LEU A 196 -3.09 3.93 8.71
N GLN A 197 -3.71 2.78 8.98
CA GLN A 197 -3.76 2.18 10.30
C GLN A 197 -3.05 0.84 10.27
N THR A 198 -2.29 0.58 11.31
CA THR A 198 -1.55 -0.67 11.45
C THR A 198 -1.82 -1.30 12.79
N HIS A 199 -1.85 -2.63 12.81
CA HIS A 199 -2.00 -3.37 14.03
C HIS A 199 -1.04 -4.56 14.09
N VAL A 200 -0.24 -4.60 15.15
CA VAL A 200 0.72 -5.67 15.35
C VAL A 200 0.00 -6.93 15.82
N ARG A 201 0.40 -8.07 15.27
CA ARG A 201 -0.10 -9.41 15.59
C ARG A 201 1.09 -10.33 15.82
N TYR A 202 0.85 -11.43 16.54
CA TYR A 202 1.83 -12.51 16.73
C TYR A 202 3.25 -11.99 17.07
N LEU A 203 3.36 -11.11 18.07
CA LEU A 203 4.64 -10.54 18.53
C LEU A 203 5.44 -9.81 17.44
N GLY A 204 4.78 -9.12 16.50
CA GLY A 204 5.47 -8.35 15.45
C GLY A 204 5.71 -9.11 14.15
N GLN A 205 5.53 -10.43 14.14
CA GLN A 205 5.76 -11.24 12.93
C GLN A 205 4.75 -10.91 11.81
N GLN A 206 3.51 -10.64 12.20
CA GLN A 206 2.45 -10.21 11.31
C GLN A 206 2.02 -8.79 11.66
N VAL A 207 1.79 -7.99 10.64
CA VAL A 207 1.17 -6.68 10.80
C VAL A 207 -0.03 -6.62 9.89
N GLU A 208 -1.13 -6.18 10.47
CA GLU A 208 -2.31 -5.78 9.73
C GLU A 208 -2.13 -4.33 9.30
N VAL A 209 -2.36 -4.02 8.03
CA VAL A 209 -2.34 -2.65 7.49
C VAL A 209 -3.63 -2.38 6.75
N GLY A 210 -4.22 -1.21 6.94
CA GLY A 210 -5.51 -0.89 6.33
C GLY A 210 -5.89 0.58 6.42
N GLY A 211 -7.02 0.91 5.82
CA GLY A 211 -7.55 2.25 5.77
C GLY A 211 -8.74 2.37 4.81
N LEU A 212 -9.11 3.61 4.49
CA LEU A 212 -10.18 3.91 3.55
C LEU A 212 -9.67 3.85 2.11
N VAL A 213 -10.55 3.49 1.18
CA VAL A 213 -10.26 3.44 -0.25
C VAL A 213 -11.32 4.25 -1.00
N SER A 214 -10.93 5.05 -2.00
CA SER A 214 -11.90 5.83 -2.78
C SER A 214 -12.80 4.92 -3.63
N PRO A 215 -13.99 5.38 -4.06
CA PRO A 215 -14.72 4.72 -5.14
C PRO A 215 -13.83 4.58 -6.38
N ALA A 216 -14.08 3.55 -7.18
CA ALA A 216 -13.33 3.33 -8.41
C ALA A 216 -13.77 4.32 -9.49
N ARG A 217 -12.79 4.81 -10.26
CA ARG A 217 -13.01 5.46 -11.56
C ARG A 217 -12.60 4.49 -12.67
N ILE A 218 -13.36 4.48 -13.75
CA ILE A 218 -13.06 3.65 -14.93
C ILE A 218 -12.12 4.45 -15.84
N THR A 219 -11.12 3.78 -16.38
CA THR A 219 -10.19 4.35 -17.37
C THR A 219 -9.88 3.31 -18.44
N GLU A 220 -9.70 3.75 -19.68
CA GLU A 220 -9.30 2.88 -20.79
C GLU A 220 -7.84 2.45 -20.62
N LEU A 221 -7.58 1.16 -20.83
CA LEU A 221 -6.22 0.67 -21.08
C LEU A 221 -5.89 1.09 -22.51
N ARG A 222 -4.86 1.93 -22.68
CA ARG A 222 -4.40 2.36 -24.00
C ARG A 222 -3.48 1.33 -24.63
#